data_AF-A0A3N7JBC7-F1
#
_entry.id   AF-A0A3N7JBC7-F1
#
_cell.length_a   1.000
_cell.length_b   1.000
_cell.length_c   1.000
_cell.angle_alpha   90.00
_cell.angle_beta   90.00
_cell.angle_gamma   90.00
#
_symmetry.space_group_name_H-M   'P 1'
#
loop_
_entity.id
_entity.type
_entity.pdbx_description
1 polymer ?
#
loop_
_entity_poly.entity_id
_entity_poly.type
_entity_poly.pdbx_seq_one_letter_code
_entity_poly.pdbx_strand_id
1 'polypeptide(L)'
;MDNFAALTATVQTKSHPDQLLNSIKELVDKHAYCFANCRLAGDKLRIYTGDYHLFDFRFSFATEIEHLLKQHNAIKIENTALENAQQCIFSNPETAHEEKEEYPFGDYPFLRLVGSDFKKNNAQNKAIRIDCHVHRSHKEDFVEALAAVCPDENIDVFYYFQSASGDDINLMLFFTNGRQYTHRIRNVPLNLFGEKISLLAEKYRVSFGFADGYNLDTGDEPNIRLMVDQDYIITQRPKPPLFKSLLKWINSI
;
A
#
# COMPACT_ATOMS: atom_id res chain seq x y z
N MET A 1 -7.90 10.51 15.68
CA MET A 1 -8.16 10.79 14.25
C MET A 1 -8.78 9.55 13.67
N ASP A 2 -9.93 9.68 13.01
CA ASP A 2 -10.56 8.58 12.30
C ASP A 2 -9.66 8.18 11.11
N ASN A 3 -9.29 6.90 11.05
CA ASN A 3 -8.50 6.36 9.95
C ASN A 3 -9.47 5.81 8.90
N PHE A 4 -9.47 6.38 7.69
CA PHE A 4 -10.34 5.91 6.60
C PHE A 4 -10.03 4.46 6.18
N ALA A 5 -8.78 3.99 6.34
CA ALA A 5 -8.37 2.65 5.97
C ALA A 5 -8.68 1.58 7.03
N ALA A 6 -8.85 1.96 8.29
CA ALA A 6 -9.16 1.04 9.39
C ALA A 6 -10.51 1.38 10.00
N LEU A 7 -11.55 0.62 9.62
CA LEU A 7 -12.86 0.77 10.24
C LEU A 7 -12.78 0.24 11.67
N THR A 8 -12.96 1.14 12.63
CA THR A 8 -13.26 0.80 14.02
C THR A 8 -14.62 1.36 14.36
N ALA A 9 -15.57 0.50 14.70
CA ALA A 9 -16.90 0.91 15.12
C ALA A 9 -17.32 0.14 16.38
N THR A 10 -17.90 0.85 17.34
CA THR A 10 -18.61 0.23 18.47
C THR A 10 -20.09 0.46 18.26
N VAL A 11 -20.86 -0.62 18.27
CA VAL A 11 -22.29 -0.62 18.01
C VAL A 11 -23.04 -1.38 19.09
N GLN A 12 -24.32 -1.05 19.25
CA GLN A 12 -25.26 -1.78 20.10
C GLN A 12 -26.35 -2.39 19.22
N THR A 13 -26.67 -3.67 19.43
CA THR A 13 -27.72 -4.38 18.69
C THR A 13 -28.85 -4.71 19.66
N LYS A 14 -30.11 -4.49 19.27
CA LYS A 14 -31.24 -4.65 20.20
C LYS A 14 -31.66 -6.10 20.47
N SER A 15 -31.20 -7.08 19.69
CA SER A 15 -31.84 -8.41 19.74
C SER A 15 -30.91 -9.60 19.48
N HIS A 16 -29.94 -9.52 18.58
CA HIS A 16 -29.19 -10.71 18.16
C HIS A 16 -27.73 -10.41 17.75
N PRO A 17 -26.83 -10.11 18.70
CA PRO A 17 -25.42 -9.86 18.39
C PRO A 17 -24.74 -11.06 17.72
N ASP A 18 -25.15 -12.29 18.07
CA ASP A 18 -24.63 -13.51 17.46
C ASP A 18 -24.99 -13.64 15.98
N GLN A 19 -26.18 -13.17 15.58
CA GLN A 19 -26.58 -13.16 14.16
C GLN A 19 -25.73 -12.17 13.36
N LEU A 20 -25.46 -10.98 13.92
CA LEU A 20 -24.56 -10.01 13.31
C LEU A 20 -23.13 -10.57 13.19
N LEU A 21 -22.63 -11.25 14.22
CA LEU A 21 -21.32 -11.92 14.17
C LEU A 21 -21.26 -13.00 13.09
N ASN A 22 -22.31 -13.81 12.95
CA ASN A 22 -22.40 -14.81 11.89
C ASN A 22 -22.42 -14.15 10.50
N SER A 23 -23.19 -13.08 10.30
CA SER A 23 -23.18 -12.33 9.04
C SER A 23 -21.82 -11.72 8.73
N ILE A 24 -21.09 -11.21 9.73
CA ILE A 24 -19.73 -10.70 9.56
C ILE A 24 -18.77 -11.83 9.16
N LYS A 25 -18.88 -13.00 9.80
CA LYS A 25 -18.09 -14.18 9.42
C LYS A 25 -18.36 -14.60 7.97
N GLU A 26 -19.62 -14.74 7.59
CA GLU A 26 -20.00 -15.08 6.21
C GLU A 26 -19.53 -14.04 5.20
N LEU A 27 -19.48 -12.77 5.58
CA LEU A 27 -18.93 -11.72 4.75
C LEU A 27 -17.41 -11.89 4.59
N VAL A 28 -16.68 -12.12 5.69
CA VAL A 28 -15.23 -12.39 5.63
C VAL A 28 -14.94 -13.60 4.73
N ASP A 29 -15.72 -14.68 4.84
CA ASP A 29 -15.55 -15.89 4.02
C ASP A 29 -15.71 -15.61 2.50
N LYS A 30 -16.36 -14.51 2.10
CA LYS A 30 -16.53 -14.07 0.69
C LYS A 30 -15.48 -13.06 0.23
N HIS A 31 -14.74 -12.46 1.15
CA HIS A 31 -13.78 -11.41 0.86
C HIS A 31 -12.35 -11.88 1.13
N ALA A 32 -11.65 -12.22 0.05
CA ALA A 32 -10.23 -12.53 0.05
C ALA A 32 -9.40 -11.41 0.70
N TYR A 33 -8.38 -11.76 1.49
CA TYR A 33 -7.43 -10.85 2.16
C TYR A 33 -8.05 -9.83 3.14
N CYS A 34 -9.29 -10.09 3.55
CA CYS A 34 -9.98 -9.31 4.57
C CYS A 34 -10.09 -10.10 5.87
N PHE A 35 -10.10 -9.37 6.99
CA PHE A 35 -10.36 -9.93 8.29
C PHE A 35 -11.23 -8.99 9.12
N ALA A 36 -11.88 -9.53 10.14
CA ALA A 36 -12.61 -8.77 11.14
C ALA A 36 -12.24 -9.27 12.54
N ASN A 37 -11.71 -8.37 13.36
CA ASN A 37 -11.55 -8.57 14.80
C ASN A 37 -12.75 -7.94 15.51
N CYS A 38 -13.56 -8.81 16.12
CA CYS A 38 -14.77 -8.45 16.83
C CYS A 38 -14.57 -8.65 18.33
N ARG A 39 -15.10 -7.73 19.13
CA ARG A 39 -15.19 -7.86 20.59
C ARG A 39 -16.65 -7.71 21.02
N LEU A 40 -17.22 -8.77 21.57
CA LEU A 40 -18.61 -8.84 21.99
C LEU A 40 -18.73 -8.73 23.51
N ALA A 41 -19.54 -7.81 24.01
CA ALA A 41 -19.91 -7.71 25.43
C ALA A 41 -21.42 -7.49 25.56
N GLY A 42 -22.17 -8.56 25.82
CA GLY A 42 -23.63 -8.51 25.87
C GLY A 42 -24.21 -8.10 24.52
N ASP A 43 -24.92 -6.97 24.48
CA ASP A 43 -25.55 -6.42 23.28
C ASP A 43 -24.64 -5.45 22.49
N LYS A 44 -23.42 -5.22 22.98
CA LYS A 44 -22.43 -4.32 22.38
C LYS A 44 -21.39 -5.10 21.59
N LEU A 45 -21.09 -4.63 20.40
CA LEU A 45 -20.09 -5.21 19.51
C LEU A 45 -19.12 -4.12 19.06
N ARG A 46 -17.83 -4.35 19.24
CA ARG A 46 -16.78 -3.54 18.62
C ARG A 46 -16.17 -4.32 17.47
N ILE A 47 -16.14 -3.71 16.29
CA ILE A 47 -15.63 -4.28 15.05
C ILE A 47 -14.39 -3.50 14.63
N TYR A 48 -13.34 -4.23 14.28
CA TYR A 48 -12.10 -3.72 13.72
C TYR A 48 -11.77 -4.53 12.47
N THR A 49 -11.65 -3.88 11.31
CA THR A 49 -11.32 -4.55 10.03
C THR A 49 -9.92 -4.23 9.51
N GLY A 50 -9.11 -3.51 10.30
CA GLY A 50 -8.07 -2.65 9.76
C GLY A 50 -6.74 -3.33 9.39
N ASP A 51 -6.13 -2.79 8.34
CA ASP A 51 -4.68 -2.68 8.11
C ASP A 51 -4.47 -1.44 7.21
N TYR A 52 -3.31 -0.78 7.26
CA TYR A 52 -3.07 0.53 6.67
C TYR A 52 -2.72 0.50 5.17
N HIS A 53 -2.59 -0.68 4.58
CA HIS A 53 -2.21 -0.83 3.18
C HIS A 53 -3.33 -0.40 2.22
N LEU A 54 -2.94 0.23 1.11
CA LEU A 54 -3.80 0.76 0.05
C LEU A 54 -4.38 -0.37 -0.82
N PHE A 55 -5.30 -1.09 -0.22
CA PHE A 55 -6.07 -2.13 -0.89
C PHE A 55 -7.54 -1.72 -0.88
N ASP A 56 -8.03 -1.26 -2.02
CA ASP A 56 -9.42 -0.84 -2.24
C ASP A 56 -10.43 -1.94 -1.91
N PHE A 57 -10.04 -3.20 -2.03
CA PHE A 57 -10.88 -4.31 -1.59
C PHE A 57 -11.24 -4.24 -0.09
N ARG A 58 -10.36 -3.69 0.76
CA ARG A 58 -10.63 -3.50 2.19
C ARG A 58 -11.60 -2.35 2.44
N PHE A 59 -11.57 -1.31 1.61
CA PHE A 59 -12.57 -0.23 1.66
C PHE A 59 -13.96 -0.73 1.21
N SER A 60 -14.02 -1.59 0.19
CA SER A 60 -15.25 -2.28 -0.22
C SER A 60 -15.79 -3.13 0.92
N PHE A 61 -14.94 -3.93 1.55
CA PHE A 61 -15.30 -4.76 2.70
C PHE A 61 -15.84 -3.92 3.87
N ALA A 62 -15.20 -2.80 4.21
CA ALA A 62 -15.70 -1.87 5.23
C ALA A 62 -17.11 -1.33 4.89
N THR A 63 -17.36 -1.01 3.62
CA THR A 63 -18.68 -0.54 3.14
C THR A 63 -19.76 -1.63 3.30
N GLU A 64 -19.42 -2.89 3.04
CA GLU A 64 -20.34 -4.02 3.22
C GLU A 64 -20.62 -4.30 4.70
N ILE A 65 -19.62 -4.14 5.58
CA ILE A 65 -19.83 -4.18 7.04
C ILE A 65 -20.82 -3.08 7.46
N GLU A 66 -20.70 -1.85 6.96
CA GLU A 66 -21.68 -0.80 7.25
C GLU A 66 -23.09 -1.14 6.79
N HIS A 67 -23.23 -1.81 5.64
CA HIS A 67 -24.54 -2.27 5.16
C HIS A 67 -25.13 -3.34 6.09
N LEU A 68 -24.32 -4.32 6.52
CA LEU A 68 -24.74 -5.33 7.50
C LEU A 68 -25.19 -4.69 8.82
N LEU A 69 -24.44 -3.71 9.32
CA LEU A 69 -24.81 -2.98 10.53
C LEU A 69 -26.19 -2.32 10.42
N LYS A 70 -26.50 -1.71 9.26
CA LYS A 70 -27.81 -1.11 8.98
C LYS A 70 -28.93 -2.16 8.92
N GLN A 71 -28.69 -3.30 8.25
CA GLN A 71 -29.66 -4.39 8.17
C GLN A 71 -30.00 -4.99 9.54
N HIS A 72 -29.00 -5.09 10.42
CA HIS A 72 -29.15 -5.57 11.79
C HIS A 72 -29.65 -4.49 12.77
N ASN A 73 -30.04 -3.30 12.28
CA ASN A 73 -30.47 -2.16 13.10
C ASN A 73 -29.47 -1.79 14.21
N ALA A 74 -28.18 -1.96 13.95
CA ALA A 74 -27.13 -1.66 14.89
C ALA A 74 -26.99 -0.14 15.05
N ILE A 75 -26.93 0.31 16.30
CA ILE A 75 -26.82 1.73 16.64
C ILE A 75 -25.37 2.01 16.99
N LYS A 76 -24.73 2.96 16.31
CA LYS A 76 -23.39 3.42 16.68
C LYS A 76 -23.44 4.03 18.07
N ILE A 77 -22.56 3.56 18.96
CA ILE A 77 -22.37 4.11 20.30
C ILE A 77 -20.96 4.67 20.43
N GLU A 78 -20.69 5.39 21.53
CA GLU A 78 -19.35 5.90 21.80
C GLU A 78 -18.33 4.77 21.86
N ASN A 79 -17.14 5.05 21.32
CA ASN A 79 -16.04 4.09 21.26
C ASN A 79 -15.38 3.94 22.63
N THR A 80 -16.09 3.27 23.55
CA THR A 80 -15.62 2.94 24.89
C THR A 80 -15.03 1.54 24.93
N ALA A 81 -14.21 1.28 25.95
CA ALA A 81 -13.70 -0.07 26.18
C ALA A 81 -14.86 -1.01 26.54
N LEU A 82 -14.91 -2.18 25.91
CA LEU A 82 -15.84 -3.24 26.27
C LEU A 82 -15.14 -4.16 27.27
N GLU A 83 -15.41 -3.97 28.56
CA GLU A 83 -14.89 -4.83 29.62
C GLU A 83 -15.46 -6.25 29.50
N ASN A 84 -14.64 -7.26 29.81
CA ASN A 84 -15.00 -8.68 29.72
C ASN A 84 -15.52 -9.14 28.34
N ALA A 85 -15.16 -8.43 27.27
CA ALA A 85 -15.63 -8.77 25.94
C ALA A 85 -14.98 -10.06 25.43
N GLN A 86 -15.79 -10.94 24.85
CA GLN A 86 -15.32 -12.09 24.10
C GLN A 86 -14.72 -11.63 22.77
N GLN A 87 -13.50 -12.06 22.48
CA GLN A 87 -12.84 -11.79 21.22
C GLN A 87 -13.18 -12.86 20.17
N CYS A 88 -13.59 -12.42 18.99
CA CYS A 88 -13.84 -13.25 17.81
C CYS A 88 -13.01 -12.69 16.65
N ILE A 89 -12.12 -13.50 16.09
CA ILE A 89 -11.34 -13.11 14.90
C ILE A 89 -11.82 -13.96 13.73
N PHE A 90 -12.23 -13.29 12.66
CA PHE A 90 -12.60 -13.91 11.42
C PHE A 90 -11.59 -13.51 10.35
N SER A 91 -11.08 -14.49 9.62
CA SER A 91 -10.21 -14.31 8.46
C SER A 91 -10.60 -15.34 7.41
N ASN A 92 -10.57 -14.96 6.14
CA ASN A 92 -10.86 -15.91 5.06
C ASN A 92 -9.75 -16.98 5.02
N PRO A 93 -10.06 -18.27 5.26
CA PRO A 93 -9.04 -19.32 5.38
C PRO A 93 -8.28 -19.58 4.07
N GLU A 94 -8.89 -19.33 2.91
CA GLU A 94 -8.24 -19.51 1.61
C GLU A 94 -7.10 -18.50 1.39
N THR A 95 -7.22 -17.31 1.98
CA THR A 95 -6.24 -16.22 1.85
C THR A 95 -5.49 -15.87 3.14
N ALA A 96 -5.88 -16.45 4.28
CA ALA A 96 -5.24 -16.22 5.57
C ALA A 96 -3.76 -16.67 5.59
N HIS A 97 -3.36 -17.50 4.63
CA HIS A 97 -1.99 -17.96 4.45
C HIS A 97 -1.11 -16.97 3.68
N GLU A 98 -1.68 -16.06 2.89
CA GLU A 98 -0.90 -15.16 2.04
C GLU A 98 -0.39 -13.91 2.79
N GLU A 99 -0.99 -13.53 3.92
CA GLU A 99 -0.37 -12.54 4.83
C GLU A 99 0.78 -13.14 5.65
N LYS A 100 0.92 -14.46 5.70
CA LYS A 100 2.19 -15.12 6.06
C LYS A 100 3.08 -15.14 4.83
N GLU A 101 3.44 -13.95 4.33
CA GLU A 101 4.59 -13.80 3.46
C GLU A 101 5.82 -14.28 4.26
N GLU A 102 6.12 -15.57 4.21
CA GLU A 102 7.51 -16.01 4.24
C GLU A 102 8.20 -15.18 3.17
N TYR A 103 8.92 -14.14 3.59
CA TYR A 103 9.62 -13.19 2.72
C TYR A 103 10.31 -13.96 1.57
N PRO A 104 9.75 -13.98 0.35
CA PRO A 104 10.13 -14.97 -0.65
C PRO A 104 11.35 -14.50 -1.45
N PHE A 105 12.18 -13.63 -0.86
CA PHE A 105 13.37 -13.06 -1.51
C PHE A 105 14.56 -14.02 -1.53
N GLY A 106 14.33 -15.32 -1.28
CA GLY A 106 15.37 -16.34 -1.12
C GLY A 106 16.44 -16.28 -2.21
N ASP A 107 16.02 -16.33 -3.48
CA ASP A 107 16.94 -16.33 -4.63
C ASP A 107 17.36 -14.92 -5.08
N TYR A 108 16.66 -13.88 -4.63
CA TYR A 108 16.83 -12.49 -5.09
C TYR A 108 16.89 -11.50 -3.93
N PRO A 109 17.98 -11.50 -3.14
CA PRO A 109 18.10 -10.70 -1.92
C PRO A 109 18.15 -9.18 -2.16
N PHE A 110 18.33 -8.74 -3.40
CA PHE A 110 18.28 -7.34 -3.78
C PHE A 110 16.85 -6.77 -3.88
N LEU A 111 15.84 -7.65 -3.94
CA LEU A 111 14.44 -7.26 -3.86
C LEU A 111 14.05 -7.08 -2.39
N ARG A 112 13.39 -5.96 -2.06
CA ARG A 112 12.85 -5.72 -0.73
C ARG A 112 11.42 -5.21 -0.82
N LEU A 113 10.52 -5.72 0.01
CA LEU A 113 9.19 -5.14 0.16
C LEU A 113 9.28 -3.97 1.14
N VAL A 114 8.76 -2.81 0.75
CA VAL A 114 8.73 -1.61 1.60
C VAL A 114 7.34 -1.00 1.63
N GLY A 115 6.99 -0.43 2.77
CA GLY A 115 5.81 0.42 2.93
C GLY A 115 6.16 1.90 2.75
N SER A 116 5.29 2.68 2.11
CA SER A 116 5.42 4.14 2.08
C SER A 116 4.99 4.81 3.39
N ASP A 117 5.27 6.09 3.58
CA ASP A 117 4.51 6.88 4.55
C ASP A 117 3.03 6.95 4.15
N PHE A 118 2.17 7.34 5.09
CA PHE A 118 0.75 7.60 4.81
C PHE A 118 0.57 8.72 3.78
N LYS A 119 -0.23 8.46 2.75
CA LYS A 119 -0.57 9.40 1.67
C LYS A 119 -2.05 9.75 1.72
N LYS A 120 -2.70 9.89 0.56
CA LYS A 120 -4.14 10.18 0.46
C LYS A 120 -4.95 9.16 1.26
N ASN A 121 -5.94 9.65 2.02
CA ASN A 121 -6.80 8.87 2.91
C ASN A 121 -6.07 8.08 4.02
N ASN A 122 -4.86 8.51 4.41
CA ASN A 122 -4.01 7.81 5.38
C ASN A 122 -3.64 6.37 4.95
N ALA A 123 -3.59 6.12 3.65
CA ALA A 123 -3.21 4.82 3.12
C ALA A 123 -1.70 4.72 2.86
N GLN A 124 -1.13 3.54 3.10
CA GLN A 124 0.26 3.18 2.81
C GLN A 124 0.31 2.29 1.57
N ASN A 125 1.27 2.53 0.67
CA ASN A 125 1.53 1.61 -0.45
C ASN A 125 2.57 0.59 -0.06
N LYS A 126 2.39 -0.65 -0.54
CA LYS A 126 3.46 -1.63 -0.63
C LYS A 126 4.14 -1.49 -1.98
N ALA A 127 5.47 -1.49 -1.99
CA ALA A 127 6.26 -1.47 -3.20
C ALA A 127 7.47 -2.40 -3.07
N ILE A 128 7.92 -2.95 -4.19
CA ILE A 128 9.23 -3.58 -4.31
C ILE A 128 10.24 -2.46 -4.47
N ARG A 129 11.27 -2.46 -3.64
CA ARG A 129 12.40 -1.54 -3.70
C ARG A 129 13.67 -2.27 -4.07
N ILE A 130 14.39 -1.70 -5.04
CA ILE A 130 15.72 -2.15 -5.45
C ILE A 130 16.67 -0.96 -5.33
N ASP A 131 17.77 -1.17 -4.61
CA ASP A 131 18.88 -0.22 -4.56
C ASP A 131 19.99 -0.76 -5.44
N CYS A 132 20.49 0.06 -6.36
CA CYS A 132 21.58 -0.33 -7.25
C CYS A 132 22.39 0.88 -7.71
N HIS A 133 23.50 0.63 -8.39
CA HIS A 133 24.23 1.63 -9.14
C HIS A 133 24.64 1.08 -10.50
N VAL A 134 24.76 2.01 -11.45
CA VAL A 134 25.10 1.71 -12.83
C VAL A 134 25.92 2.85 -13.41
N HIS A 135 26.85 2.52 -14.32
CA HIS A 135 27.61 3.54 -15.03
C HIS A 135 26.68 4.50 -15.77
N ARG A 136 27.00 5.80 -15.72
CA ARG A 136 26.15 6.88 -16.26
C ARG A 136 25.75 6.66 -17.72
N SER A 137 26.62 6.05 -18.54
CA SER A 137 26.34 5.77 -19.95
C SER A 137 25.25 4.71 -20.17
N HIS A 138 24.95 3.86 -19.19
CA HIS A 138 23.97 2.78 -19.30
C HIS A 138 22.65 3.10 -18.58
N LYS A 139 22.58 4.21 -17.84
CA LYS A 139 21.43 4.52 -16.96
C LYS A 139 20.11 4.51 -17.71
N GLU A 140 19.99 5.25 -18.81
CA GLU A 140 18.69 5.35 -19.50
C GLU A 140 18.30 4.04 -20.18
N ASP A 141 19.24 3.35 -20.84
CA ASP A 141 18.93 2.06 -21.47
C ASP A 141 18.51 1.01 -20.43
N PHE A 142 19.10 1.03 -19.23
CA PHE A 142 18.72 0.17 -18.13
C PHE A 142 17.32 0.51 -17.61
N VAL A 143 17.04 1.79 -17.37
CA VAL A 143 15.73 2.24 -16.87
C VAL A 143 14.61 1.96 -17.87
N GLU A 144 14.83 2.17 -19.17
CA GLU A 144 13.85 1.83 -20.20
C GLU A 144 13.62 0.33 -20.30
N ALA A 145 14.68 -0.49 -20.16
CA ALA A 145 14.52 -1.94 -20.11
C ALA A 145 13.74 -2.41 -18.89
N LEU A 146 13.94 -1.77 -17.72
CA LEU A 146 13.13 -2.02 -16.51
C LEU A 146 11.66 -1.68 -16.74
N ALA A 147 11.38 -0.52 -17.35
CA ALA A 147 10.03 -0.08 -17.66
C ALA A 147 9.32 -1.06 -18.61
N ALA A 148 10.06 -1.61 -19.59
CA ALA A 148 9.53 -2.59 -20.53
C ALA A 148 9.15 -3.94 -19.88
N VAL A 149 9.80 -4.33 -18.78
CA VAL A 149 9.47 -5.55 -18.03
C VAL A 149 8.19 -5.40 -17.21
N CYS A 150 7.86 -4.18 -16.77
CA CYS A 150 6.80 -3.94 -15.79
C CYS A 150 5.40 -4.47 -16.21
N PRO A 151 4.91 -4.25 -17.46
CA PRO A 151 3.59 -4.74 -17.86
C PRO A 151 3.45 -6.27 -17.80
N ASP A 152 4.50 -7.01 -18.18
CA ASP A 152 4.50 -8.48 -18.15
C ASP A 152 4.41 -9.04 -16.72
N GLU A 153 4.83 -8.24 -15.74
CA GLU A 153 4.96 -8.61 -14.33
C GLU A 153 3.85 -8.01 -13.47
N ASN A 154 2.77 -7.50 -14.10
CA ASN A 154 1.64 -6.84 -13.44
C ASN A 154 2.04 -5.58 -12.62
N ILE A 155 3.08 -4.87 -13.04
CA ILE A 155 3.53 -3.62 -12.41
C ILE A 155 3.04 -2.44 -13.26
N ASP A 156 2.28 -1.53 -12.65
CA ASP A 156 1.74 -0.33 -13.33
C ASP A 156 2.38 0.97 -12.82
N VAL A 157 3.21 0.88 -11.79
CA VAL A 157 3.92 2.00 -11.19
C VAL A 157 5.39 1.66 -11.12
N PHE A 158 6.20 2.51 -11.74
CA PHE A 158 7.65 2.47 -11.67
C PHE A 158 8.18 3.90 -11.60
N TYR A 159 8.86 4.20 -10.50
CA TYR A 159 9.57 5.47 -10.31
C TYR A 159 10.88 5.24 -9.56
N TYR A 160 11.77 6.23 -9.62
CA TYR A 160 13.05 6.13 -8.93
C TYR A 160 13.61 7.49 -8.50
N PHE A 161 14.48 7.45 -7.49
CA PHE A 161 15.38 8.55 -7.15
C PHE A 161 16.78 8.21 -7.64
N GLN A 162 17.56 9.25 -7.96
CA GLN A 162 18.93 9.08 -8.44
C GLN A 162 19.88 10.05 -7.75
N SER A 163 21.13 9.64 -7.56
CA SER A 163 22.23 10.53 -7.16
C SER A 163 23.50 10.15 -7.90
N ALA A 164 24.32 11.13 -8.24
CA ALA A 164 25.60 10.88 -8.91
C ALA A 164 26.65 10.37 -7.91
N SER A 165 27.43 9.36 -8.31
CA SER A 165 28.58 8.79 -7.58
C SER A 165 29.75 8.65 -8.57
N GLY A 166 30.50 9.74 -8.78
CA GLY A 166 31.56 9.75 -9.80
C GLY A 166 31.02 9.47 -11.21
N ASP A 167 31.52 8.40 -11.83
CA ASP A 167 31.09 7.92 -13.15
C ASP A 167 29.81 7.06 -13.10
N ASP A 168 29.42 6.63 -11.89
CA ASP A 168 28.19 5.88 -11.65
C ASP A 168 27.05 6.79 -11.20
N ILE A 169 25.85 6.22 -11.27
CA ILE A 169 24.62 6.80 -10.73
C ILE A 169 23.98 5.77 -9.80
N ASN A 170 23.75 6.16 -8.55
CA ASN A 170 22.95 5.40 -7.61
C ASN A 170 21.48 5.55 -7.97
N LEU A 171 20.74 4.46 -7.96
CA LEU A 171 19.31 4.39 -8.27
C LEU A 171 18.56 3.70 -7.13
N MET A 172 17.57 4.40 -6.59
CA MET A 172 16.58 3.85 -5.67
C MET A 172 15.27 3.63 -6.42
N LEU A 173 15.03 2.40 -6.84
CA LEU A 173 13.94 2.01 -7.72
C LEU A 173 12.74 1.53 -6.89
N PHE A 174 11.53 1.92 -7.29
CA PHE A 174 10.27 1.51 -6.65
C PHE A 174 9.28 0.97 -7.68
N PHE A 175 8.73 -0.21 -7.42
CA PHE A 175 7.77 -0.89 -8.28
C PHE A 175 6.51 -1.26 -7.48
N THR A 176 5.35 -0.94 -8.01
CA THR A 176 4.07 -1.36 -7.42
C THR A 176 2.98 -1.47 -8.49
N ASN A 177 1.86 -2.06 -8.14
CA ASN A 177 0.70 -2.29 -8.99
C ASN A 177 -0.44 -1.29 -8.69
N GLY A 178 -0.15 -0.23 -7.94
CA GLY A 178 -1.13 0.79 -7.57
C GLY A 178 -2.17 0.29 -6.58
N ARG A 179 -3.39 0.82 -6.67
CA ARG A 179 -4.52 0.38 -5.83
C ARG A 179 -5.00 -1.00 -6.25
N GLN A 180 -5.22 -1.89 -5.27
CA GLN A 180 -5.79 -3.22 -5.52
C GLN A 180 -7.29 -3.25 -5.22
N TYR A 181 -8.11 -3.51 -6.23
CA TYR A 181 -9.57 -3.56 -6.13
C TYR A 181 -10.07 -5.00 -5.87
N THR A 182 -11.27 -5.15 -5.32
CA THR A 182 -11.90 -6.45 -4.96
C THR A 182 -11.95 -7.45 -6.10
N HIS A 183 -12.07 -6.97 -7.34
CA HIS A 183 -12.14 -7.79 -8.56
C HIS A 183 -10.84 -7.79 -9.38
N ARG A 184 -9.78 -7.16 -8.87
CA ARG A 184 -8.52 -6.95 -9.60
C ARG A 184 -7.32 -6.96 -8.64
N ILE A 185 -7.21 -8.01 -7.84
CA ILE A 185 -5.99 -8.29 -7.07
C ILE A 185 -4.99 -8.92 -8.03
N ARG A 186 -3.85 -8.27 -8.25
CA ARG A 186 -2.79 -8.74 -9.15
C ARG A 186 -1.51 -8.94 -8.37
N ASN A 187 -1.07 -10.19 -8.28
CA ASN A 187 0.20 -10.52 -7.66
C ASN A 187 1.35 -10.29 -8.64
N VAL A 188 2.48 -9.80 -8.13
CA VAL A 188 3.75 -9.74 -8.85
C VAL A 188 4.47 -11.07 -8.60
N PRO A 189 4.77 -11.89 -9.62
CA PRO A 189 5.48 -13.15 -9.43
C PRO A 189 6.97 -12.85 -9.14
N LEU A 190 7.29 -12.65 -7.86
CA LEU A 190 8.58 -12.11 -7.40
C LEU A 190 9.81 -12.87 -7.92
N ASN A 191 9.73 -14.19 -8.10
CA ASN A 191 10.83 -14.98 -8.65
C ASN A 191 11.07 -14.69 -10.14
N LEU A 192 10.02 -14.58 -10.95
CA LEU A 192 10.11 -14.23 -12.37
C LEU A 192 10.58 -12.79 -12.54
N PHE A 193 10.04 -11.89 -11.72
CA PHE A 193 10.50 -10.50 -11.69
C PHE A 193 11.99 -10.43 -11.33
N GLY A 194 12.41 -11.10 -10.25
CA GLY A 194 13.82 -11.16 -9.84
C GLY A 194 14.76 -11.73 -10.89
N GLU A 195 14.34 -12.77 -11.62
CA GLU A 195 15.09 -13.34 -12.73
C GLU A 195 15.32 -12.31 -13.84
N LYS A 196 14.24 -11.64 -14.27
CA LYS A 196 14.31 -10.59 -15.30
C LYS A 196 15.21 -9.43 -14.86
N ILE A 197 15.10 -8.99 -13.60
CA ILE A 197 15.98 -7.94 -13.08
C ILE A 197 17.45 -8.38 -13.09
N SER A 198 17.73 -9.63 -12.72
CA SER A 198 19.10 -10.18 -12.70
C SER A 198 19.72 -10.21 -14.10
N LEU A 199 18.96 -10.62 -15.12
CA LEU A 199 19.39 -10.61 -16.52
C LEU A 199 19.68 -9.20 -17.03
N LEU A 200 18.84 -8.22 -16.65
CA LEU A 200 19.09 -6.82 -16.98
C LEU A 200 20.33 -6.30 -16.25
N ALA A 201 20.50 -6.65 -14.98
CA ALA A 201 21.67 -6.24 -14.20
C ALA A 201 22.97 -6.74 -14.82
N GLU A 202 23.02 -7.99 -15.29
CA GLU A 202 24.17 -8.54 -16.01
C GLU A 202 24.42 -7.78 -17.32
N LYS A 203 23.38 -7.58 -18.13
CA LYS A 203 23.47 -6.91 -19.43
C LYS A 203 24.01 -5.48 -19.33
N TYR A 204 23.58 -4.72 -18.33
CA TYR A 204 23.94 -3.31 -18.14
C TYR A 204 25.05 -3.10 -17.10
N ARG A 205 25.65 -4.19 -16.59
CA ARG A 205 26.70 -4.16 -15.55
C ARG A 205 26.28 -3.38 -14.30
N VAL A 206 25.07 -3.64 -13.83
CA VAL A 206 24.49 -3.05 -12.63
C VAL A 206 24.99 -3.81 -11.42
N SER A 207 25.32 -3.08 -10.36
CA SER A 207 25.67 -3.63 -9.07
C SER A 207 24.57 -3.28 -8.05
N PHE A 208 24.15 -4.25 -7.25
CA PHE A 208 23.13 -4.01 -6.22
C PHE A 208 23.74 -3.33 -4.98
N GLY A 209 22.99 -2.41 -4.38
CA GLY A 209 23.48 -1.45 -3.38
C GLY A 209 23.97 -0.14 -4.01
N PHE A 210 24.27 0.85 -3.17
CA PHE A 210 24.80 2.15 -3.60
C PHE A 210 26.33 2.16 -3.56
N ALA A 211 26.96 2.80 -4.53
CA ALA A 211 28.41 2.83 -4.72
C ALA A 211 29.16 3.42 -3.50
N ASP A 212 28.65 4.50 -2.91
CA ASP A 212 29.27 5.22 -1.78
C ASP A 212 28.50 5.04 -0.44
N GLY A 213 27.67 4.01 -0.34
CA GLY A 213 26.81 3.78 0.83
C GLY A 213 25.49 4.59 0.81
N TYR A 214 24.80 4.66 1.96
CA TYR A 214 23.42 5.16 2.07
C TYR A 214 23.34 6.70 2.04
N ASN A 215 23.62 7.30 0.89
CA ASN A 215 23.64 8.75 0.72
C ASN A 215 22.82 9.20 -0.49
N LEU A 216 21.59 8.71 -0.58
CA LEU A 216 20.58 9.25 -1.48
C LEU A 216 19.76 10.30 -0.71
N ASP A 217 20.03 11.56 -1.00
CA ASP A 217 19.10 12.62 -0.68
C ASP A 217 17.87 12.44 -1.58
N THR A 218 16.77 11.96 -0.99
CA THR A 218 15.48 11.80 -1.69
C THR A 218 14.72 13.12 -1.81
N GLY A 219 15.36 14.25 -1.46
CA GLY A 219 14.82 15.61 -1.55
C GLY A 219 14.49 16.08 -2.98
N ASP A 220 14.96 15.37 -4.00
CA ASP A 220 14.60 15.59 -5.40
C ASP A 220 13.24 14.99 -5.77
N GLU A 221 12.60 15.53 -6.81
CA GLU A 221 11.36 14.95 -7.32
C GLU A 221 11.63 13.55 -7.91
N PRO A 222 10.73 12.57 -7.66
CA PRO A 222 10.91 11.23 -8.21
C PRO A 222 10.87 11.26 -9.74
N ASN A 223 11.75 10.49 -10.37
CA ASN A 223 11.71 10.26 -11.81
C ASN A 223 10.66 9.19 -12.09
N ILE A 224 9.58 9.59 -12.75
CA ILE A 224 8.43 8.72 -13.04
C ILE A 224 8.62 8.08 -14.42
N ARG A 225 8.47 6.76 -14.49
CA ARG A 225 8.44 6.00 -15.76
C ARG A 225 7.06 5.42 -16.05
N LEU A 226 6.42 4.85 -15.02
CA LEU A 226 5.04 4.36 -15.07
C LEU A 226 4.28 4.88 -13.85
N MET A 227 3.04 5.32 -14.04
CA MET A 227 2.23 5.87 -12.94
C MET A 227 0.75 5.65 -13.16
N VAL A 228 0.14 4.98 -12.19
CA VAL A 228 -1.30 4.96 -11.94
C VAL A 228 -1.52 5.42 -10.49
N ASP A 229 -2.73 5.89 -10.18
CA ASP A 229 -3.11 6.28 -8.82
C ASP A 229 -2.15 7.29 -8.15
N GLN A 230 -1.60 8.24 -8.93
CA GLN A 230 -0.52 9.13 -8.50
C GLN A 230 -0.73 9.78 -7.12
N ASP A 231 -1.95 10.25 -6.83
CA ASP A 231 -2.32 10.87 -5.55
C ASP A 231 -2.09 9.98 -4.32
N TYR A 232 -2.14 8.67 -4.54
CA TYR A 232 -1.92 7.68 -3.51
C TYR A 232 -0.46 7.22 -3.49
N ILE A 233 0.26 7.23 -4.61
CA ILE A 233 1.65 6.77 -4.71
C ILE A 233 2.66 7.83 -4.26
N ILE A 234 2.56 9.05 -4.80
CA ILE A 234 3.53 10.12 -4.57
C ILE A 234 2.85 11.21 -3.74
N THR A 235 3.54 11.70 -2.71
CA THR A 235 3.08 12.91 -2.02
C THR A 235 3.14 14.08 -3.00
N GLN A 236 2.00 14.60 -3.43
CA GLN A 236 1.98 15.93 -4.03
C GLN A 236 2.52 16.89 -2.97
N ARG A 237 3.69 17.49 -3.20
CA ARG A 237 4.04 18.70 -2.45
C ARG A 237 2.89 19.67 -2.68
N PRO A 238 2.31 20.29 -1.63
CA PRO A 238 1.35 21.34 -1.87
C PRO A 238 2.02 22.33 -2.81
N LYS A 239 1.41 22.60 -3.98
CA LYS A 239 1.83 23.73 -4.80
C LYS A 239 1.92 24.92 -3.83
N PRO A 240 3.08 25.59 -3.71
CA PRO A 240 3.14 26.78 -2.88
C PRO A 240 1.98 27.65 -3.34
N PRO A 241 1.13 28.12 -2.42
CA PRO A 241 -0.10 28.73 -2.84
C PRO A 241 0.24 29.90 -3.77
N LEU A 242 -0.61 30.12 -4.78
CA LEU A 242 -0.51 31.21 -5.76
C LEU A 242 -0.46 32.62 -5.13
N PHE A 243 -0.33 32.74 -3.80
CA PHE A 243 -0.13 33.96 -3.04
C PHE A 243 1.12 34.76 -3.42
N LYS A 244 2.14 34.17 -4.08
CA LYS A 244 3.26 34.98 -4.61
C LYS A 244 2.89 35.84 -5.83
N SER A 245 1.73 35.62 -6.46
CA SER A 245 1.24 36.47 -7.56
C SER A 245 0.28 37.58 -7.10
N LEU A 246 -0.40 37.42 -5.95
CA LEU A 246 -1.29 38.44 -5.38
C LEU A 246 -0.57 39.53 -4.58
N LEU A 247 0.60 39.22 -4.00
CA LEU A 247 1.42 40.21 -3.27
C LEU A 247 2.15 41.22 -4.17
N LYS A 248 2.17 41.01 -5.50
CA LYS A 248 2.65 42.01 -6.46
C LYS A 248 1.61 43.05 -6.85
N TRP A 249 0.32 42.80 -6.60
CA TRP A 249 -0.76 43.74 -6.95
C TRP A 249 -1.15 44.67 -5.79
N ILE A 250 -0.95 44.22 -4.54
CA ILE A 250 -1.25 45.01 -3.33
C ILE A 250 -0.17 46.06 -3.03
N ASN A 251 1.04 45.92 -3.57
CA ASN A 251 2.13 46.90 -3.41
C ASN A 251 2.24 47.90 -4.57
N SER A 252 1.22 48.00 -5.43
CA SER A 252 1.16 48.98 -6.53
C SER A 252 -0.12 49.83 -6.54
N ILE A 253 -0.77 49.99 -5.38
CA ILE A 253 -1.82 50.99 -5.14
C ILE A 253 -1.35 51.90 -4.00
#